data_AF-A0A3N6M968-F1
#
_entry.id   AF-A0A3N6M968-F1
#
_cell.length_a   1.000
_cell.length_b   1.000
_cell.length_c   1.000
_cell.angle_alpha   90.00
_cell.angle_beta   90.00
_cell.angle_gamma   90.00
#
_symmetry.space_group_name_H-M   'P 1'
#
loop_
_entity.id
_entity.type
_entity.pdbx_description
1 polymer ?
#
loop_
_entity_poly.entity_id
_entity_poly.type
_entity_poly.pdbx_seq_one_letter_code
_entity_poly.pdbx_strand_id
1 'polypeptide(L)'
;MSDDSAGLNHELLGQQGVSGEIEDVLGRIVSCLGKEVTLGQEQDSANDQLPSELNISPTEAQKLYESLKAHFQAQNTGPPFSDVKEVQGDIPEMEDRPIDVERANACKIHPSDSGREDDGHKLELEGNSVNLIVTSPPYWQLRDYGVENQLGQEDTPEKYVDDLVDALNTWEEFLHPKGSVFLNIGDKYHEKSQVGIPGMFAERARQDGWTVRNHIIWAKKNGLPSPAKDRLVPRHEHIFHLVRDDDYYYDLFGYSKVFGNGANPGDVWNMSHDRNTGGHLAPFPSELVLRAVTLACPPAVCPKCGEPHSREIERPLLNLNQDRPQAKRALKKFKESDLTEEHLKAIRAVGISDAGKAKEIQEETGTNDDEIQELADEAKEVLGGYFREFTFPLPTTVGWSGCECEVDPQPGMVFDPFSGSGTTINTAYSLGYQAWGTDLDRSNFEPKLDNFMD
;
A
#
# COMPACT_ATOMS: atom_id res chain seq x y z
N MET A 1 -7.33 -8.64 75.45
CA MET A 1 -8.20 -9.67 74.85
C MET A 1 -7.46 -10.13 73.62
N SER A 2 -6.61 -11.13 73.85
CA SER A 2 -6.62 -12.47 73.23
C SER A 2 -5.82 -12.43 71.92
N ASP A 3 -4.55 -12.83 71.97
CA ASP A 3 -4.10 -14.22 71.78
C ASP A 3 -4.66 -14.81 70.48
N ASP A 4 -3.78 -14.98 69.48
CA ASP A 4 -3.38 -16.32 69.09
C ASP A 4 -2.17 -16.29 68.16
N SER A 5 -1.10 -16.91 68.65
CA SER A 5 0.09 -17.31 67.92
C SER A 5 0.10 -18.83 67.79
N ALA A 6 0.07 -19.36 66.57
CA ALA A 6 0.51 -20.70 66.17
C ALA A 6 0.37 -20.78 64.64
N GLY A 7 1.22 -21.38 63.84
CA GLY A 7 2.38 -22.23 64.06
C GLY A 7 2.94 -22.64 62.68
N LEU A 8 4.21 -23.00 62.68
CA LEU A 8 5.15 -23.23 61.59
C LEU A 8 4.84 -24.35 60.57
N ASN A 9 5.53 -24.21 59.42
CA ASN A 9 6.17 -25.24 58.54
C ASN A 9 5.41 -25.85 57.34
N HIS A 10 5.91 -25.52 56.14
CA HIS A 10 6.50 -26.46 55.16
C HIS A 10 7.27 -25.63 54.10
N GLU A 11 8.60 -25.67 54.08
CA GLU A 11 9.42 -26.41 53.09
C GLU A 11 9.08 -26.14 51.61
N LEU A 12 9.92 -25.28 51.01
CA LEU A 12 10.73 -25.49 49.81
C LEU A 12 10.10 -26.14 48.56
N LEU A 13 10.21 -25.34 47.49
CA LEU A 13 10.42 -25.66 46.07
C LEU A 13 9.18 -25.79 45.17
N GLY A 14 8.99 -24.76 44.35
CA GLY A 14 8.20 -24.86 43.13
C GLY A 14 7.85 -23.50 42.52
N GLN A 15 8.79 -22.91 41.77
CA GLN A 15 8.50 -21.90 40.73
C GLN A 15 7.86 -20.57 41.20
N GLN A 16 8.62 -19.77 41.94
CA GLN A 16 8.47 -18.31 41.91
C GLN A 16 9.74 -17.74 41.25
N GLY A 17 9.60 -17.18 40.04
CA GLY A 17 10.72 -16.63 39.28
C GLY A 17 10.36 -16.10 37.88
N VAL A 18 9.24 -16.56 37.30
CA VAL A 18 8.67 -16.01 36.06
C VAL A 18 8.30 -14.52 36.19
N SER A 19 8.17 -13.99 37.41
CA SER A 19 7.88 -12.57 37.63
C SER A 19 9.09 -11.64 37.38
N GLY A 20 10.34 -12.15 37.40
CA GLY A 20 11.54 -11.32 37.22
C GLY A 20 11.86 -11.00 35.75
N GLU A 21 11.62 -11.95 34.84
CA GLU A 21 11.89 -11.74 33.40
C GLU A 21 10.79 -10.92 32.71
N ILE A 22 9.55 -10.95 33.24
CA ILE A 22 8.45 -10.07 32.80
C ILE A 22 8.73 -8.61 33.18
N GLU A 23 9.42 -8.36 34.29
CA GLU A 23 9.86 -7.02 34.71
C GLU A 23 11.01 -6.45 33.86
N ASP A 24 11.87 -7.29 33.29
CA ASP A 24 12.96 -6.86 32.39
C ASP A 24 12.46 -6.50 30.97
N VAL A 25 11.44 -7.21 30.48
CA VAL A 25 10.67 -6.82 29.26
C VAL A 25 9.96 -5.48 29.48
N LEU A 26 9.36 -5.27 30.67
CA LEU A 26 8.81 -3.98 31.08
C LEU A 26 9.88 -2.87 31.12
N GLY A 27 11.15 -3.20 31.42
CA GLY A 27 12.30 -2.28 31.38
C GLY A 27 12.73 -1.88 29.97
N ARG A 28 12.70 -2.80 29.00
CA ARG A 28 13.00 -2.50 27.58
C ARG A 28 11.90 -1.67 26.90
N ILE A 29 10.63 -1.81 27.30
CA ILE A 29 9.52 -0.94 26.87
C ILE A 29 9.72 0.51 27.36
N VAL A 30 10.36 0.69 28.51
CA VAL A 30 10.67 2.01 29.07
C VAL A 30 11.79 2.72 28.31
N SER A 31 12.77 2.01 27.71
CA SER A 31 13.81 2.66 26.88
C SER A 31 13.27 3.20 25.54
N CYS A 32 12.24 2.57 24.96
CA CYS A 32 11.59 3.06 23.74
C CYS A 32 10.70 4.29 23.95
N LEU A 33 10.33 4.63 25.20
CA LEU A 33 9.47 5.77 25.57
C LEU A 33 10.24 7.06 25.89
N GLY A 34 11.54 7.12 25.62
CA GLY A 34 12.31 8.37 25.62
C GLY A 34 12.44 9.03 26.99
N LYS A 35 13.30 8.46 27.85
CA LYS A 35 14.27 9.23 28.65
C LYS A 35 15.59 8.43 28.74
N GLU A 36 16.62 9.00 28.11
CA GLU A 36 18.04 8.66 28.06
C GLU A 36 18.47 7.18 28.27
N VAL A 37 18.83 6.52 27.17
CA VAL A 37 19.87 5.48 27.17
C VAL A 37 20.96 5.91 26.18
N THR A 38 22.14 6.22 26.70
CA THR A 38 23.30 6.69 25.93
C THR A 38 24.06 5.49 25.35
N LEU A 39 24.14 5.38 24.02
CA LEU A 39 25.10 4.51 23.33
C LEU A 39 26.42 5.28 23.18
N GLY A 40 27.42 4.93 23.99
CA GLY A 40 28.71 5.61 24.09
C GLY A 40 29.88 4.75 23.63
N GLN A 41 30.72 5.38 22.81
CA GLN A 41 32.05 5.05 22.29
C GLN A 41 32.84 3.90 22.94
N GLU A 42 33.45 3.06 22.09
CA GLU A 42 34.58 2.21 22.46
C GLU A 42 35.73 3.06 23.03
N GLN A 43 35.98 2.91 24.32
CA GLN A 43 37.35 2.88 24.84
C GLN A 43 37.55 1.55 25.56
N ASP A 44 38.59 0.86 25.11
CA ASP A 44 39.20 -0.33 25.68
C ASP A 44 39.14 -0.37 27.21
N SER A 45 38.36 -1.29 27.77
CA SER A 45 38.77 -2.01 28.96
C SER A 45 37.95 -3.29 29.13
N ALA A 46 38.69 -4.36 29.38
CA ALA A 46 38.27 -5.75 29.46
C ALA A 46 37.04 -6.05 30.33
N ASN A 47 36.33 -7.11 29.92
CA ASN A 47 35.23 -7.82 30.58
C ASN A 47 33.86 -7.11 30.60
N ASP A 48 33.06 -7.36 29.57
CA ASP A 48 31.62 -7.60 29.74
C ASP A 48 31.12 -8.53 28.62
N GLN A 49 30.85 -9.79 28.98
CA GLN A 49 30.13 -10.74 28.12
C GLN A 49 28.65 -10.39 28.15
N LEU A 50 28.01 -10.23 26.98
CA LEU A 50 26.55 -10.22 26.90
C LEU A 50 25.98 -11.51 27.54
N PRO A 51 24.81 -11.44 28.24
CA PRO A 51 24.21 -12.62 28.86
C PRO A 51 23.87 -13.67 27.80
N SER A 52 24.35 -14.90 27.99
CA SER A 52 24.39 -15.92 26.96
C SER A 52 23.11 -16.74 26.75
N GLU A 53 22.03 -16.55 27.48
CA GLU A 53 20.78 -17.31 27.25
C GLU A 53 19.60 -16.62 27.97
N LEU A 54 18.62 -16.10 27.21
CA LEU A 54 17.29 -15.77 27.73
C LEU A 54 16.56 -17.10 28.00
N ASN A 55 16.40 -17.47 29.27
CA ASN A 55 15.81 -18.76 29.66
C ASN A 55 14.28 -18.69 29.71
N ILE A 56 13.68 -18.23 28.61
CA ILE A 56 12.22 -18.13 28.46
C ILE A 56 11.67 -19.46 27.93
N SER A 57 10.58 -19.96 28.52
CA SER A 57 9.93 -21.15 27.98
C SER A 57 9.36 -20.85 26.57
N PRO A 58 9.20 -21.84 25.68
CA PRO A 58 8.58 -21.62 24.37
C PRO A 58 7.20 -20.93 24.44
N THR A 59 6.46 -21.18 25.52
CA THR A 59 5.16 -20.55 25.77
C THR A 59 5.29 -19.06 26.13
N GLU A 60 6.31 -18.69 26.91
CA GLU A 60 6.60 -17.30 27.28
C GLU A 60 7.19 -16.53 26.10
N ALA A 61 8.06 -17.16 25.31
CA ALA A 61 8.54 -16.62 24.04
C ALA A 61 7.38 -16.33 23.08
N GLN A 62 6.42 -17.25 22.94
CA GLN A 62 5.22 -17.03 22.14
C GLN A 62 4.39 -15.86 22.68
N LYS A 63 4.17 -15.78 24.01
CA LYS A 63 3.41 -14.66 24.60
C LYS A 63 4.10 -13.31 24.42
N LEU A 64 5.44 -13.28 24.53
CA LEU A 64 6.24 -12.08 24.29
C LEU A 64 6.16 -11.69 22.82
N TYR A 65 6.30 -12.64 21.90
CA TYR A 65 6.13 -12.42 20.46
C TYR A 65 4.74 -11.88 20.14
N GLU A 66 3.65 -12.51 20.63
CA GLU A 66 2.29 -12.02 20.40
C GLU A 66 2.06 -10.63 21.03
N SER A 67 2.67 -10.33 22.18
CA SER A 67 2.54 -9.02 22.83
C SER A 67 3.32 -7.93 22.10
N LEU A 68 4.52 -8.23 21.63
CA LEU A 68 5.33 -7.34 20.79
C LEU A 68 4.65 -7.14 19.44
N LYS A 69 4.18 -8.22 18.81
CA LYS A 69 3.40 -8.17 17.57
C LYS A 69 2.15 -7.31 17.74
N ALA A 70 1.37 -7.49 18.81
CA ALA A 70 0.21 -6.65 19.10
C ALA A 70 0.61 -5.18 19.38
N HIS A 71 1.75 -4.93 20.03
CA HIS A 71 2.27 -3.60 20.28
C HIS A 71 2.72 -2.90 19.00
N PHE A 72 3.48 -3.58 18.15
CA PHE A 72 3.90 -3.07 16.84
C PHE A 72 2.73 -2.93 15.88
N GLN A 73 1.74 -3.83 15.90
CA GLN A 73 0.46 -3.68 15.16
C GLN A 73 -0.41 -2.54 15.72
N ALA A 74 -0.25 -2.16 16.99
CA ALA A 74 -0.88 -0.98 17.55
C ALA A 74 -0.11 0.32 17.21
N GLN A 75 1.17 0.22 16.82
CA GLN A 75 2.02 1.35 16.41
C GLN A 75 2.03 1.58 14.88
N ASN A 76 2.04 0.51 14.09
CA ASN A 76 1.84 0.48 12.64
C ASN A 76 0.41 0.02 12.36
N THR A 77 -0.46 0.93 11.90
CA THR A 77 -1.86 0.55 11.61
C THR A 77 -2.06 -0.13 10.25
N GLY A 78 -0.99 -0.23 9.47
CA GLY A 78 -0.95 -0.89 8.16
C GLY A 78 -0.35 -2.29 8.23
N PRO A 79 -0.47 -3.08 7.14
CA PRO A 79 0.18 -4.38 7.04
C PRO A 79 1.71 -4.24 7.09
N PRO A 80 2.43 -5.27 7.56
CA PRO A 80 3.87 -5.38 7.40
C PRO A 80 4.33 -5.20 5.95
N PHE A 81 5.54 -4.69 5.74
CA PHE A 81 6.14 -4.58 4.41
C PHE A 81 6.31 -5.95 3.74
N SER A 82 6.57 -7.00 4.53
CA SER A 82 6.66 -8.39 4.05
C SER A 82 5.38 -8.83 3.35
N ASP A 83 4.22 -8.56 3.93
CA ASP A 83 2.92 -8.97 3.37
C ASP A 83 2.67 -8.30 2.01
N VAL A 84 3.14 -7.05 1.86
CA VAL A 84 3.07 -6.32 0.58
C VAL A 84 4.04 -6.92 -0.44
N LYS A 85 5.29 -7.20 -0.05
CA LYS A 85 6.28 -7.83 -0.94
C LYS A 85 5.83 -9.20 -1.43
N GLU A 86 5.27 -10.02 -0.55
CA GLU A 86 4.81 -11.37 -0.88
C GLU A 86 3.75 -11.39 -1.99
N VAL A 87 2.92 -10.35 -2.08
CA VAL A 87 1.88 -10.28 -3.11
C VAL A 87 2.35 -9.60 -4.37
N GLN A 88 3.26 -8.64 -4.33
CA GLN A 88 3.58 -7.76 -5.46
C GLN A 88 4.29 -8.44 -6.64
N GLY A 89 4.75 -9.67 -6.48
CA GLY A 89 5.48 -10.41 -7.52
C GLY A 89 6.98 -10.32 -7.37
N ASP A 90 7.70 -10.91 -8.31
CA ASP A 90 9.16 -10.91 -8.30
C ASP A 90 9.69 -9.55 -8.77
N ILE A 91 10.04 -8.70 -7.81
CA ILE A 91 10.73 -7.43 -8.08
C ILE A 91 12.20 -7.77 -8.38
N PRO A 92 12.74 -7.38 -9.55
CA PRO A 92 14.12 -7.71 -9.92
C PRO A 92 15.13 -7.12 -8.93
N GLU A 93 16.16 -7.89 -8.57
CA GLU A 93 17.28 -7.36 -7.79
C GLU A 93 18.11 -6.40 -8.65
N MET A 94 18.49 -5.26 -8.08
CA MET A 94 19.29 -4.24 -8.76
C MET A 94 20.35 -3.73 -7.77
N GLU A 95 21.63 -3.96 -8.09
CA GLU A 95 22.76 -3.70 -7.19
C GLU A 95 22.87 -2.21 -6.83
N ASP A 96 22.77 -1.32 -7.82
CA ASP A 96 22.79 0.13 -7.66
C ASP A 96 21.39 0.73 -7.90
N ARG A 97 20.40 0.27 -7.13
CA ARG A 97 19.03 0.76 -7.28
C ARG A 97 18.93 2.25 -6.94
N PRO A 98 18.38 3.10 -7.83
CA PRO A 98 18.27 4.54 -7.57
C PRO A 98 17.44 4.85 -6.30
N ILE A 99 18.03 5.69 -5.45
CA ILE A 99 17.38 6.39 -4.34
C ILE A 99 17.96 7.80 -4.22
N ASP A 100 17.25 8.80 -4.73
CA ASP A 100 17.67 10.19 -4.61
C ASP A 100 16.48 11.14 -4.41
N VAL A 101 16.79 12.30 -3.84
CA VAL A 101 15.90 13.46 -3.78
C VAL A 101 16.69 14.66 -4.27
N GLU A 102 16.47 15.11 -5.49
CA GLU A 102 17.18 16.26 -6.05
C GLU A 102 16.66 17.59 -5.49
N ARG A 103 17.53 18.61 -5.46
CA ARG A 103 17.11 19.95 -5.05
C ARG A 103 16.50 20.66 -6.25
N ALA A 104 15.18 20.69 -6.35
CA ALA A 104 14.50 21.29 -7.50
C ALA A 104 13.14 21.88 -7.13
N ASN A 105 12.67 22.83 -7.96
CA ASN A 105 11.29 23.29 -7.91
C ASN A 105 10.45 22.38 -8.80
N ALA A 106 9.66 21.50 -8.19
CA ALA A 106 8.84 20.53 -8.91
C ALA A 106 7.81 21.11 -9.88
N CYS A 107 7.54 22.40 -9.85
CA CYS A 107 6.66 23.05 -10.83
C CYS A 107 7.38 23.37 -12.15
N LYS A 108 8.70 23.21 -12.21
CA LYS A 108 9.56 23.64 -13.34
C LYS A 108 10.44 22.53 -13.90
N ILE A 109 10.48 21.39 -13.23
CA ILE A 109 11.40 20.29 -13.57
C ILE A 109 11.17 19.75 -14.98
N HIS A 110 12.21 19.22 -15.59
CA HIS A 110 12.07 18.52 -16.85
C HIS A 110 13.02 17.35 -17.04
N PRO A 111 12.67 16.35 -17.88
CA PRO A 111 13.51 15.19 -18.12
C PRO A 111 14.88 15.52 -18.71
N SER A 112 15.85 14.64 -18.42
CA SER A 112 17.23 14.70 -18.92
C SER A 112 17.30 14.62 -20.45
N ASP A 113 16.38 13.90 -21.07
CA ASP A 113 16.27 13.64 -22.51
C ASP A 113 15.27 14.55 -23.24
N SER A 114 14.70 15.55 -22.55
CA SER A 114 13.70 16.47 -23.13
C SER A 114 14.24 17.37 -24.26
N GLY A 115 15.56 17.42 -24.45
CA GLY A 115 16.21 18.28 -25.46
C GLY A 115 16.18 19.77 -25.13
N ARG A 116 15.62 20.18 -23.98
CA ARG A 116 15.67 21.55 -23.46
C ARG A 116 17.08 21.90 -22.99
N GLU A 117 17.49 23.16 -23.15
CA GLU A 117 18.73 23.66 -22.56
C GLU A 117 18.66 23.55 -21.03
N ASP A 118 19.80 23.30 -20.40
CA ASP A 118 19.88 23.19 -18.94
C ASP A 118 19.73 24.57 -18.28
N ASP A 119 18.52 24.86 -17.81
CA ASP A 119 18.16 26.10 -17.12
C ASP A 119 18.22 25.97 -15.58
N GLY A 120 18.76 24.84 -15.09
CA GLY A 120 18.78 24.51 -13.66
C GLY A 120 17.52 23.80 -13.16
N HIS A 121 16.62 23.38 -14.06
CA HIS A 121 15.44 22.55 -13.73
C HIS A 121 15.47 21.15 -14.37
N LYS A 122 16.54 20.81 -15.09
CA LYS A 122 16.74 19.45 -15.61
C LYS A 122 17.03 18.47 -14.46
N LEU A 123 16.34 17.34 -14.44
CA LEU A 123 16.62 16.22 -13.53
C LEU A 123 17.46 15.15 -14.23
N GLU A 124 18.17 14.33 -13.46
CA GLU A 124 18.87 13.13 -13.96
C GLU A 124 17.92 11.94 -14.13
N LEU A 125 16.71 12.23 -14.63
CA LEU A 125 15.62 11.27 -14.83
C LEU A 125 15.05 11.46 -16.24
N GLU A 126 14.91 10.36 -16.98
CA GLU A 126 14.43 10.36 -18.37
C GLU A 126 12.90 10.50 -18.45
N GLY A 127 12.39 10.92 -19.60
CA GLY A 127 10.97 11.02 -19.88
C GLY A 127 10.33 9.63 -19.94
N ASN A 128 9.03 9.54 -19.61
CA ASN A 128 8.28 8.29 -19.58
C ASN A 128 8.91 7.16 -18.71
N SER A 129 9.80 7.47 -17.77
CA SER A 129 10.51 6.49 -16.95
C SER A 129 9.83 6.20 -15.61
N VAL A 130 8.93 7.07 -15.15
CA VAL A 130 8.25 6.97 -13.86
C VAL A 130 6.96 6.16 -13.99
N ASN A 131 6.77 5.11 -13.19
CA ASN A 131 5.55 4.30 -13.24
C ASN A 131 4.48 4.76 -12.25
N LEU A 132 4.90 5.34 -11.13
CA LEU A 132 3.98 5.81 -10.09
C LEU A 132 4.48 7.10 -9.45
N ILE A 133 3.62 8.12 -9.38
CA ILE A 133 3.85 9.30 -8.55
C ILE A 133 3.01 9.17 -7.30
N VAL A 134 3.61 9.32 -6.11
CA VAL A 134 2.88 9.43 -4.84
C VAL A 134 3.37 10.66 -4.11
N THR A 135 2.49 11.62 -3.87
CA THR A 135 2.93 12.90 -3.31
C THR A 135 1.80 13.67 -2.63
N SER A 136 2.18 14.76 -1.96
CA SER A 136 1.31 15.76 -1.38
C SER A 136 1.91 17.13 -1.69
N PRO A 137 1.19 18.02 -2.39
CA PRO A 137 1.70 19.35 -2.67
C PRO A 137 1.76 20.19 -1.38
N PRO A 138 2.56 21.26 -1.35
CA PRO A 138 2.45 22.27 -0.32
C PRO A 138 1.02 22.83 -0.27
N TYR A 139 0.32 22.63 0.85
CA TYR A 139 -1.08 23.05 0.96
C TYR A 139 -1.23 24.57 0.94
N TRP A 140 -2.28 25.03 0.25
CA TRP A 140 -2.56 26.45 0.05
C TRP A 140 -2.57 27.27 1.36
N GLN A 141 -1.69 28.26 1.39
CA GLN A 141 -1.42 29.17 2.49
C GLN A 141 -1.24 28.48 3.84
N LEU A 142 -0.54 27.34 3.86
CA LEU A 142 -0.21 26.61 5.09
C LEU A 142 1.23 26.86 5.55
N ARG A 143 2.22 26.72 4.67
CA ARG A 143 3.64 26.91 4.99
C ARG A 143 4.34 27.71 3.89
N ASP A 144 5.17 28.66 4.32
CA ASP A 144 6.04 29.45 3.46
C ASP A 144 7.48 29.00 3.70
N TYR A 145 8.14 28.47 2.66
CA TYR A 145 9.52 27.99 2.67
C TYR A 145 10.54 29.07 2.27
N GLY A 146 10.10 30.33 2.09
CA GLY A 146 10.97 31.45 1.72
C GLY A 146 11.48 31.39 0.28
N VAL A 147 10.85 30.60 -0.58
CA VAL A 147 11.19 30.45 -2.00
C VAL A 147 10.23 31.26 -2.85
N GLU A 148 10.77 32.07 -3.75
CA GLU A 148 9.98 32.87 -4.68
C GLU A 148 9.18 31.97 -5.64
N ASN A 149 7.89 32.29 -5.84
CA ASN A 149 6.97 31.49 -6.65
C ASN A 149 6.87 30.02 -6.22
N GLN A 150 6.92 29.75 -4.91
CA GLN A 150 6.58 28.44 -4.38
C GLN A 150 5.09 28.14 -4.57
N LEU A 151 4.79 26.89 -4.91
CA LEU A 151 3.41 26.41 -4.93
C LEU A 151 2.81 26.51 -3.52
N GLY A 152 1.55 26.92 -3.43
CA GLY A 152 0.82 27.01 -2.18
C GLY A 152 0.83 28.39 -1.53
N GLN A 153 1.42 29.43 -2.13
CA GLN A 153 1.33 30.83 -1.65
C GLN A 153 0.55 31.77 -2.57
N GLU A 154 -0.24 31.22 -3.49
CA GLU A 154 -1.04 31.96 -4.44
C GLU A 154 -2.12 32.77 -3.71
N ASP A 155 -2.48 33.92 -4.29
CA ASP A 155 -3.45 34.84 -3.71
C ASP A 155 -4.86 34.23 -3.57
N THR A 156 -5.20 33.30 -4.46
CA THR A 156 -6.54 32.70 -4.54
C THR A 156 -6.47 31.16 -4.61
N PRO A 157 -7.47 30.45 -4.06
CA PRO A 157 -7.58 29.00 -4.19
C PRO A 157 -7.63 28.52 -5.65
N GLU A 158 -8.29 29.29 -6.53
CA GLU A 158 -8.40 28.97 -7.95
C GLU A 158 -7.04 29.00 -8.62
N LYS A 159 -6.24 30.05 -8.36
CA LYS A 159 -4.87 30.15 -8.89
C LYS A 159 -3.96 29.04 -8.36
N TYR A 160 -4.09 28.67 -7.09
CA TYR A 160 -3.37 27.51 -6.53
C TYR A 160 -3.73 26.21 -7.25
N VAL A 161 -5.02 25.99 -7.52
CA VAL A 161 -5.49 24.80 -8.24
C VAL A 161 -4.98 24.78 -9.67
N ASP A 162 -4.99 25.93 -10.36
CA ASP A 162 -4.43 26.05 -11.71
C ASP A 162 -2.93 25.71 -11.70
N ASP A 163 -2.16 26.30 -10.79
CA ASP A 163 -0.71 26.04 -10.68
C ASP A 163 -0.38 24.60 -10.28
N LEU A 164 -1.22 23.98 -9.46
CA LEU A 164 -1.08 22.56 -9.10
C LEU A 164 -1.34 21.64 -10.30
N VAL A 165 -2.30 21.98 -11.17
CA VAL A 165 -2.55 21.22 -12.41
C VAL A 165 -1.45 21.47 -13.44
N ASP A 166 -0.93 22.70 -13.54
CA ASP A 166 0.25 22.98 -14.37
C ASP A 166 1.47 22.20 -13.89
N ALA A 167 1.70 22.08 -12.57
CA ALA A 167 2.74 21.23 -12.02
C ALA A 167 2.52 19.75 -12.34
N LEU A 168 1.28 19.26 -12.24
CA LEU A 168 0.91 17.90 -12.62
C LEU A 168 1.26 17.60 -14.09
N ASN A 169 1.04 18.56 -15.00
CA ASN A 169 1.41 18.46 -16.40
C ASN A 169 2.92 18.45 -16.63
N THR A 170 3.68 19.21 -15.83
CA THR A 170 5.15 19.11 -15.82
C THR A 170 5.61 17.70 -15.43
N TRP A 171 4.93 17.04 -14.48
CA TRP A 171 5.28 15.67 -14.08
C TRP A 171 4.87 14.61 -15.09
N GLU A 172 3.85 14.89 -15.92
CA GLU A 172 3.41 14.01 -17.02
C GLU A 172 4.57 13.67 -17.95
N GLU A 173 5.51 14.59 -18.17
CA GLU A 173 6.67 14.39 -19.04
C GLU A 173 7.59 13.23 -18.58
N PHE A 174 7.60 12.94 -17.26
CA PHE A 174 8.33 11.82 -16.68
C PHE A 174 7.47 10.56 -16.59
N LEU A 175 6.15 10.72 -16.53
CA LEU A 175 5.21 9.63 -16.28
C LEU A 175 5.15 8.71 -17.50
N HIS A 176 5.41 7.42 -17.27
CA HIS A 176 5.18 6.38 -18.25
C HIS A 176 3.71 6.41 -18.72
N PRO A 177 3.37 6.13 -20.00
CA PRO A 177 1.98 6.18 -20.50
C PRO A 177 1.00 5.33 -19.69
N LYS A 178 1.46 4.17 -19.19
CA LYS A 178 0.69 3.26 -18.32
C LYS A 178 0.78 3.61 -16.82
N GLY A 179 1.35 4.76 -16.47
CA GLY A 179 1.63 5.19 -15.10
C GLY A 179 0.44 5.83 -14.39
N SER A 180 0.55 5.98 -13.08
CA SER A 180 -0.49 6.60 -12.24
C SER A 180 0.07 7.67 -11.31
N VAL A 181 -0.79 8.59 -10.89
CA VAL A 181 -0.49 9.58 -9.84
C VAL A 181 -1.46 9.41 -8.68
N PHE A 182 -0.94 9.33 -7.46
CA PHE A 182 -1.67 9.37 -6.20
C PHE A 182 -1.34 10.67 -5.46
N LEU A 183 -2.27 11.62 -5.52
CA LEU A 183 -2.07 12.97 -5.00
C LEU A 183 -2.92 13.20 -3.75
N ASN A 184 -2.29 13.35 -2.59
CA ASN A 184 -2.97 13.68 -1.33
C ASN A 184 -3.15 15.19 -1.19
N ILE A 185 -4.40 15.65 -1.02
CA ILE A 185 -4.77 17.06 -0.92
C ILE A 185 -5.61 17.29 0.35
N GLY A 186 -5.16 18.25 1.16
CA GLY A 186 -5.91 18.78 2.29
C GLY A 186 -6.81 19.94 1.88
N ASP A 187 -7.90 20.13 2.61
CA ASP A 187 -8.75 21.32 2.47
C ASP A 187 -8.53 22.29 3.65
N LYS A 188 -8.94 23.54 3.44
CA LYS A 188 -8.81 24.62 4.40
C LYS A 188 -10.18 25.20 4.72
N TYR A 189 -10.27 25.81 5.90
CA TYR A 189 -11.40 26.67 6.25
C TYR A 189 -10.95 28.13 6.19
N HIS A 190 -11.75 28.96 5.53
CA HIS A 190 -11.57 30.40 5.45
C HIS A 190 -12.92 31.08 5.71
N GLU A 191 -12.95 32.07 6.59
CA GLU A 191 -14.18 32.84 6.91
C GLU A 191 -15.43 31.99 7.19
N LYS A 192 -15.30 30.95 8.03
CA LYS A 192 -16.35 29.96 8.38
C LYS A 192 -16.86 29.07 7.24
N SER A 193 -16.32 29.20 6.03
CA SER A 193 -16.57 28.25 4.94
C SER A 193 -15.42 27.28 4.78
N GLN A 194 -15.72 26.07 4.33
CA GLN A 194 -14.72 25.21 3.71
C GLN A 194 -14.41 25.79 2.33
N VAL A 195 -13.13 25.85 1.96
CA VAL A 195 -12.69 26.45 0.69
C VAL A 195 -13.09 25.56 -0.49
N GLY A 196 -12.98 24.23 -0.35
CA GLY A 196 -13.38 23.29 -1.40
C GLY A 196 -12.27 22.97 -2.40
N ILE A 197 -11.01 23.12 -2.01
CA ILE A 197 -9.83 22.88 -2.86
C ILE A 197 -9.87 21.51 -3.55
N PRO A 198 -10.15 20.38 -2.86
CA PRO A 198 -10.19 19.06 -3.50
C PRO A 198 -11.23 18.97 -4.64
N GLY A 199 -12.39 19.62 -4.48
CA GLY A 199 -13.44 19.64 -5.50
C GLY A 199 -13.05 20.48 -6.71
N MET A 200 -12.44 21.64 -6.49
CA MET A 200 -11.91 22.49 -7.57
C MET A 200 -10.80 21.79 -8.34
N PHE A 201 -9.86 21.15 -7.63
CA PHE A 201 -8.79 20.36 -8.24
C PHE A 201 -9.34 19.24 -9.13
N ALA A 202 -10.27 18.43 -8.63
CA ALA A 202 -10.82 17.30 -9.39
C ALA A 202 -11.57 17.74 -10.65
N GLU A 203 -12.20 18.92 -10.65
CA GLU A 203 -12.81 19.50 -11.84
C GLU A 203 -11.76 20.05 -12.80
N ARG A 204 -10.82 20.86 -12.31
CA ARG A 204 -9.76 21.46 -13.14
C ARG A 204 -8.87 20.41 -13.81
N ALA A 205 -8.50 19.34 -13.09
CA ALA A 205 -7.71 18.24 -13.65
C ALA A 205 -8.46 17.53 -14.79
N ARG A 206 -9.77 17.27 -14.62
CA ARG A 206 -10.60 16.69 -15.70
C ARG A 206 -10.72 17.61 -16.90
N GLN A 207 -10.84 18.92 -16.68
CA GLN A 207 -10.85 19.91 -17.77
C GLN A 207 -9.52 19.94 -18.53
N ASP A 208 -8.42 19.59 -17.86
CA ASP A 208 -7.09 19.43 -18.47
C ASP A 208 -6.84 18.05 -19.12
N GLY A 209 -7.87 17.19 -19.14
CA GLY A 209 -7.79 15.87 -19.74
C GLY A 209 -7.17 14.79 -18.84
N TRP A 210 -6.99 15.04 -17.54
CA TRP A 210 -6.66 13.96 -16.61
C TRP A 210 -7.90 13.13 -16.26
N THR A 211 -7.74 11.82 -16.21
CA THR A 211 -8.79 10.93 -15.73
C THR A 211 -8.65 10.76 -14.22
N VAL A 212 -9.63 11.26 -13.47
CA VAL A 212 -9.77 10.99 -12.03
C VAL A 212 -10.41 9.61 -11.86
N ARG A 213 -9.58 8.57 -11.69
CA ARG A 213 -10.05 7.18 -11.57
C ARG A 213 -10.74 6.92 -10.24
N ASN A 214 -10.17 7.42 -9.16
CA ASN A 214 -10.75 7.32 -7.83
C ASN A 214 -10.52 8.60 -7.02
N HIS A 215 -11.56 8.98 -6.25
CA HIS A 215 -11.45 9.91 -5.14
C HIS A 215 -11.46 9.11 -3.84
N ILE A 216 -10.28 8.86 -3.30
CA ILE A 216 -10.08 8.04 -2.12
C ILE A 216 -10.11 8.93 -0.87
N ILE A 217 -10.85 8.50 0.15
CA ILE A 217 -10.93 9.20 1.43
C ILE A 217 -9.98 8.53 2.42
N TRP A 218 -8.91 9.23 2.80
CA TRP A 218 -8.10 8.81 3.94
C TRP A 218 -8.80 9.22 5.23
N ALA A 219 -9.49 8.29 5.88
CA ALA A 219 -10.10 8.47 7.19
C ALA A 219 -9.05 8.30 8.30
N LYS A 220 -8.79 9.38 9.03
CA LYS A 220 -7.83 9.45 10.14
C LYS A 220 -8.43 8.77 11.38
N LYS A 221 -7.89 7.61 11.76
CA LYS A 221 -8.32 6.86 12.96
C LYS A 221 -8.19 7.68 14.25
N ASN A 222 -7.13 8.47 14.35
CA ASN A 222 -6.89 9.42 15.44
C ASN A 222 -6.75 10.83 14.86
N GLY A 223 -7.54 11.79 15.33
CA GLY A 223 -7.51 13.16 14.85
C GLY A 223 -7.09 14.15 15.92
N LEU A 224 -6.27 15.13 15.55
CA LEU A 224 -5.86 16.21 16.45
C LEU A 224 -7.10 16.95 17.00
N PRO A 225 -7.09 17.37 18.26
CA PRO A 225 -8.17 18.18 18.82
C PRO A 225 -8.29 19.51 18.05
N SER A 226 -9.52 19.99 17.86
CA SER A 226 -9.80 21.27 17.22
C SER A 226 -10.59 22.17 18.17
N PRO A 227 -10.26 23.47 18.26
CA PRO A 227 -10.95 24.41 19.13
C PRO A 227 -12.32 24.86 18.58
N ALA A 228 -12.66 24.49 17.34
CA ALA A 228 -13.94 24.87 16.72
C ALA A 228 -15.13 24.26 17.48
N LYS A 229 -16.16 25.08 17.73
CA LYS A 229 -17.36 24.68 18.49
C LYS A 229 -18.64 24.62 17.65
N ASP A 230 -18.61 25.19 16.45
CA ASP A 230 -19.75 25.39 15.56
C ASP A 230 -19.66 24.57 14.25
N ARG A 231 -18.79 23.55 14.22
CA ARG A 231 -18.66 22.59 13.11
C ARG A 231 -18.04 21.28 13.58
N LEU A 232 -18.18 20.23 12.77
CA LEU A 232 -17.44 18.99 12.95
C LEU A 232 -15.97 19.18 12.63
N VAL A 233 -15.11 18.46 13.35
CA VAL A 233 -13.67 18.48 13.10
C VAL A 233 -13.37 17.63 11.86
N PRO A 234 -12.56 18.10 10.91
CA PRO A 234 -12.13 17.28 9.78
C PRO A 234 -11.32 16.08 10.29
N ARG A 235 -11.72 14.90 9.82
CA ARG A 235 -11.11 13.61 10.17
C ARG A 235 -10.71 12.82 8.93
N HIS A 236 -10.59 13.48 7.79
CA HIS A 236 -10.13 12.87 6.57
C HIS A 236 -9.32 13.83 5.70
N GLU A 237 -8.57 13.25 4.78
CA GLU A 237 -7.95 13.92 3.64
C GLU A 237 -8.34 13.21 2.34
N HIS A 238 -8.06 13.86 1.21
CA HIS A 238 -8.50 13.42 -0.11
C HIS A 238 -7.30 12.96 -0.92
N ILE A 239 -7.32 11.72 -1.38
CA ILE A 239 -6.31 11.15 -2.26
C ILE A 239 -6.95 10.98 -3.64
N PHE A 240 -6.36 11.57 -4.67
CA PHE A 240 -6.81 11.39 -6.04
C PHE A 240 -5.91 10.39 -6.76
N HIS A 241 -6.50 9.34 -7.31
CA HIS A 241 -5.84 8.47 -8.29
C HIS A 241 -6.13 9.03 -9.68
N LEU A 242 -5.07 9.48 -10.34
CA LEU A 242 -5.11 10.12 -11.66
C LEU A 242 -4.31 9.28 -12.65
N VAL A 243 -4.80 9.21 -13.87
CA VAL A 243 -4.13 8.58 -15.02
C VAL A 243 -4.33 9.44 -16.25
N ARG A 244 -3.45 9.29 -17.25
CA ARG A 244 -3.59 9.98 -18.52
C ARG A 244 -4.39 9.18 -19.54
N ASP A 245 -4.05 7.90 -19.66
CA ASP A 245 -4.68 6.97 -20.60
C ASP A 245 -5.58 5.95 -19.88
N ASP A 246 -6.54 5.39 -20.62
CA ASP A 246 -7.41 4.30 -20.13
C ASP A 246 -6.67 2.96 -20.00
N ASP A 247 -5.55 2.80 -20.71
CA ASP A 247 -4.63 1.66 -20.59
C ASP A 247 -3.52 2.02 -19.60
N TYR A 248 -3.75 1.74 -18.31
CA TYR A 248 -2.81 1.98 -17.23
C TYR A 248 -2.62 0.72 -16.38
N TYR A 249 -1.44 0.58 -15.78
CA TYR A 249 -1.13 -0.55 -14.91
C TYR A 249 -1.97 -0.49 -13.62
N TYR A 250 -2.63 -1.59 -13.28
CA TYR A 250 -3.44 -1.67 -12.07
C TYR A 250 -3.60 -3.10 -11.54
N ASP A 251 -3.11 -3.39 -10.34
CA ASP A 251 -3.19 -4.71 -9.72
C ASP A 251 -4.14 -4.76 -8.51
N LEU A 252 -5.43 -4.77 -8.82
CA LEU A 252 -6.48 -4.91 -7.82
C LEU A 252 -6.45 -6.27 -7.11
N PHE A 253 -5.97 -7.32 -7.79
CA PHE A 253 -5.92 -8.66 -7.20
C PHE A 253 -4.86 -8.74 -6.11
N GLY A 254 -3.62 -8.32 -6.40
CA GLY A 254 -2.54 -8.24 -5.42
C GLY A 254 -2.93 -7.34 -4.25
N TYR A 255 -3.48 -6.16 -4.54
CA TYR A 255 -3.99 -5.26 -3.51
C TYR A 255 -5.04 -5.91 -2.59
N SER A 256 -6.00 -6.64 -3.17
CA SER A 256 -7.06 -7.30 -2.40
C SER A 256 -6.56 -8.42 -1.49
N LYS A 257 -5.38 -8.99 -1.76
CA LYS A 257 -4.78 -10.02 -0.89
C LYS A 257 -4.26 -9.45 0.42
N VAL A 258 -3.80 -8.20 0.41
CA VAL A 258 -3.22 -7.53 1.58
C VAL A 258 -4.22 -6.61 2.26
N PHE A 259 -4.92 -5.80 1.47
CA PHE A 259 -5.79 -4.73 1.95
C PHE A 259 -7.28 -5.05 1.82
N GLY A 260 -7.63 -6.19 1.22
CA GLY A 260 -9.01 -6.62 1.04
C GLY A 260 -9.60 -7.32 2.26
N ASN A 261 -10.93 -7.39 2.30
CA ASN A 261 -11.71 -8.01 3.38
C ASN A 261 -12.65 -9.10 2.87
N GLY A 262 -12.34 -9.71 1.71
CA GLY A 262 -13.17 -10.72 1.05
C GLY A 262 -14.26 -10.16 0.12
N ALA A 263 -14.40 -8.83 0.03
CA ALA A 263 -15.12 -8.12 -1.03
C ALA A 263 -14.15 -7.29 -1.89
N ASN A 264 -14.66 -6.66 -2.94
CA ASN A 264 -13.88 -5.65 -3.68
C ASN A 264 -13.47 -4.53 -2.71
N PRO A 265 -12.18 -4.20 -2.57
CA PRO A 265 -11.73 -3.17 -1.62
C PRO A 265 -12.40 -1.81 -1.87
N GLY A 266 -12.70 -1.10 -0.78
CA GLY A 266 -13.33 0.22 -0.83
C GLY A 266 -12.34 1.37 -0.98
N ASP A 267 -12.84 2.53 -1.39
CA ASP A 267 -12.10 3.80 -1.57
C ASP A 267 -12.02 4.64 -0.29
N VAL A 268 -12.40 4.09 0.87
CA VAL A 268 -12.21 4.71 2.18
C VAL A 268 -11.09 4.00 2.94
N TRP A 269 -9.93 4.64 3.01
CA TRP A 269 -8.74 4.11 3.65
C TRP A 269 -8.66 4.55 5.10
N ASN A 270 -8.75 3.59 6.03
CA ASN A 270 -8.73 3.85 7.46
C ASN A 270 -7.31 3.69 8.02
N MET A 271 -6.55 4.79 8.06
CA MET A 271 -5.11 4.78 8.41
C MET A 271 -4.82 5.81 9.50
N SER A 272 -3.86 5.52 10.38
CA SER A 272 -3.30 6.51 11.32
C SER A 272 -2.14 7.27 10.69
N HIS A 273 -1.74 8.41 11.26
CA HIS A 273 -0.46 9.01 10.89
C HIS A 273 0.68 8.18 11.48
N ASP A 274 1.80 8.16 10.80
CA ASP A 274 3.05 7.63 11.36
C ASP A 274 3.43 8.48 12.58
N ARG A 275 3.81 7.84 13.68
CA ARG A 275 4.22 8.53 14.92
C ARG A 275 5.67 8.97 14.79
N ASN A 276 5.96 9.90 13.88
CA ASN A 276 7.31 10.45 13.73
C ASN A 276 7.52 11.63 14.69
N THR A 277 8.58 11.58 15.50
CA THR A 277 8.97 12.58 16.51
C THR A 277 9.98 13.63 16.01
N GLY A 278 10.32 13.60 14.71
CA GLY A 278 11.23 14.56 14.07
C GLY A 278 10.61 15.95 13.86
N GLY A 279 11.47 16.96 13.63
CA GLY A 279 11.07 18.37 13.49
C GLY A 279 10.16 18.69 12.30
N HIS A 280 10.09 17.80 11.30
CA HIS A 280 9.24 17.92 10.12
C HIS A 280 8.33 16.69 10.00
N LEU A 281 7.07 16.82 10.47
CA LEU A 281 6.08 15.75 10.34
C LEU A 281 5.76 15.51 8.87
N ALA A 282 5.85 14.26 8.42
CA ALA A 282 5.45 13.84 7.08
C ALA A 282 3.95 14.16 6.83
N PRO A 283 3.58 14.58 5.61
CA PRO A 283 2.19 14.95 5.30
C PRO A 283 1.24 13.75 5.33
N PHE A 284 1.72 12.53 5.07
CA PHE A 284 0.93 11.29 5.08
C PHE A 284 1.75 10.08 5.58
N PRO A 285 1.08 8.99 6.02
CA PRO A 285 1.74 7.79 6.51
C PRO A 285 2.30 6.91 5.39
N SER A 286 3.28 6.08 5.74
CA SER A 286 3.88 5.08 4.84
C SER A 286 2.84 4.09 4.30
N GLU A 287 1.78 3.78 5.06
CA GLU A 287 0.67 2.93 4.60
C GLU A 287 -0.02 3.45 3.33
N LEU A 288 -0.10 4.79 3.15
CA LEU A 288 -0.65 5.38 1.92
C LEU A 288 0.18 4.96 0.71
N VAL A 289 1.50 5.04 0.84
CA VAL A 289 2.46 4.67 -0.21
C VAL A 289 2.39 3.17 -0.48
N LEU A 290 2.35 2.32 0.56
CA LEU A 290 2.18 0.87 0.41
C LEU A 290 0.93 0.54 -0.43
N ARG A 291 -0.19 1.21 -0.14
CA ARG A 291 -1.45 1.02 -0.88
C ARG A 291 -1.32 1.46 -2.34
N ALA A 292 -0.74 2.63 -2.60
CA ALA A 292 -0.55 3.16 -3.95
C ALA A 292 0.39 2.28 -4.79
N VAL A 293 1.55 1.90 -4.24
CA VAL A 293 2.53 1.02 -4.91
C VAL A 293 1.89 -0.32 -5.26
N THR A 294 1.15 -0.93 -4.32
CA THR A 294 0.50 -2.22 -4.57
C THR A 294 -0.60 -2.14 -5.63
N LEU A 295 -1.28 -0.99 -5.76
CA LEU A 295 -2.29 -0.79 -6.80
C LEU A 295 -1.67 -0.52 -8.16
N ALA A 296 -0.63 0.30 -8.22
CA ALA A 296 -0.32 1.03 -9.45
C ALA A 296 1.17 1.13 -9.81
N CYS A 297 2.08 0.55 -9.03
CA CYS A 297 3.47 0.38 -9.45
C CYS A 297 3.72 -1.06 -9.91
N PRO A 298 4.18 -1.29 -11.15
CA PRO A 298 4.52 -2.63 -11.63
C PRO A 298 5.80 -3.14 -10.94
N PRO A 299 5.84 -4.42 -10.50
CA PRO A 299 7.02 -4.97 -9.83
C PRO A 299 8.26 -5.00 -10.74
N ALA A 300 8.03 -5.10 -12.05
CA ALA A 300 9.04 -5.20 -13.07
C ALA A 300 8.61 -4.43 -14.32
N VAL A 301 9.57 -3.81 -15.01
CA VAL A 301 9.38 -3.06 -16.24
C VAL A 301 10.50 -3.40 -17.20
N CYS A 302 10.19 -3.51 -18.49
CA CYS A 302 11.22 -3.70 -19.51
C CYS A 302 12.01 -2.39 -19.72
N PRO A 303 13.34 -2.35 -19.50
CA PRO A 303 14.14 -1.14 -19.70
C PRO A 303 14.26 -0.72 -21.17
N LYS A 304 13.89 -1.59 -22.12
CA LYS A 304 13.98 -1.31 -23.55
C LYS A 304 12.71 -0.69 -24.14
N CYS A 305 11.53 -1.16 -23.73
CA CYS A 305 10.26 -0.71 -24.31
C CYS A 305 9.28 -0.11 -23.30
N GLY A 306 9.60 -0.11 -22.00
CA GLY A 306 8.75 0.43 -20.94
C GLY A 306 7.58 -0.47 -20.55
N GLU A 307 7.37 -1.62 -21.21
CA GLU A 307 6.20 -2.46 -20.92
C GLU A 307 6.23 -2.95 -19.46
N PRO A 308 5.19 -2.63 -18.65
CA PRO A 308 5.10 -3.07 -17.27
C PRO A 308 4.70 -4.54 -17.21
N HIS A 309 5.34 -5.30 -16.34
CA HIS A 309 4.93 -6.68 -16.09
C HIS A 309 3.59 -6.71 -15.37
N SER A 310 2.63 -7.44 -15.92
CA SER A 310 1.25 -7.49 -15.42
C SER A 310 0.90 -8.86 -14.88
N ARG A 311 0.12 -8.91 -13.80
CA ARG A 311 -0.24 -10.17 -13.16
C ARG A 311 -1.13 -11.02 -14.06
N GLU A 312 -0.73 -12.27 -14.27
CA GLU A 312 -1.58 -13.26 -14.91
C GLU A 312 -2.39 -14.03 -13.86
N ILE A 313 -3.71 -14.04 -14.05
CA ILE A 313 -4.66 -14.62 -13.11
C ILE A 313 -5.46 -15.71 -13.79
N GLU A 314 -5.46 -16.90 -13.20
CA GLU A 314 -6.37 -17.97 -13.57
C GLU A 314 -7.42 -18.22 -12.49
N ARG A 315 -8.52 -18.86 -12.89
CA ARG A 315 -9.56 -19.36 -11.98
C ARG A 315 -9.68 -20.88 -12.15
N PRO A 316 -8.82 -21.67 -11.48
CA PRO A 316 -8.88 -23.12 -11.56
C PRO A 316 -10.24 -23.63 -11.06
N LEU A 317 -10.87 -24.54 -11.81
CA LEU A 317 -12.26 -24.96 -11.60
C LEU A 317 -12.55 -25.46 -10.18
N LEU A 318 -11.54 -26.08 -9.54
CA LEU A 318 -11.64 -26.69 -8.22
C LEU A 318 -11.10 -25.82 -7.08
N ASN A 319 -10.58 -24.62 -7.37
CA ASN A 319 -10.01 -23.75 -6.36
C ASN A 319 -11.11 -22.99 -5.61
N LEU A 320 -11.80 -23.68 -4.70
CA LEU A 320 -12.89 -23.09 -3.91
C LEU A 320 -12.37 -22.55 -2.56
N ASN A 321 -13.10 -21.61 -1.95
CA ASN A 321 -12.79 -21.12 -0.61
C ASN A 321 -13.05 -22.21 0.44
N GLN A 322 -12.04 -23.04 0.70
CA GLN A 322 -12.15 -24.16 1.63
C GLN A 322 -12.36 -23.74 3.08
N ASP A 323 -12.18 -22.48 3.48
CA ASP A 323 -12.52 -22.05 4.85
C ASP A 323 -14.03 -22.15 5.12
N ARG A 324 -14.84 -22.14 4.05
CA ARG A 324 -16.29 -22.32 4.12
C ARG A 324 -16.66 -23.81 4.14
N PRO A 325 -17.40 -24.30 5.15
CA PRO A 325 -17.85 -25.69 5.19
C PRO A 325 -18.65 -26.12 3.95
N GLN A 326 -19.36 -25.19 3.31
CA GLN A 326 -20.12 -25.41 2.09
C GLN A 326 -19.21 -25.78 0.91
N ALA A 327 -18.10 -25.05 0.73
CA ALA A 327 -17.13 -25.33 -0.32
C ALA A 327 -16.41 -26.68 -0.12
N LYS A 328 -16.04 -27.02 1.13
CA LYS A 328 -15.47 -28.35 1.45
C LYS A 328 -16.43 -29.48 1.05
N ARG A 329 -17.72 -29.32 1.37
CA ARG A 329 -18.78 -30.29 1.02
C ARG A 329 -19.03 -30.36 -0.47
N ALA A 330 -19.01 -29.21 -1.17
CA ALA A 330 -19.14 -29.13 -2.61
C ALA A 330 -18.03 -29.95 -3.32
N LEU A 331 -16.77 -29.73 -2.93
CA LEU A 331 -15.63 -30.49 -3.46
C LEU A 331 -15.73 -31.98 -3.19
N LYS A 332 -16.12 -32.38 -1.96
CA LYS A 332 -16.32 -33.79 -1.63
C LYS A 332 -17.39 -34.42 -2.51
N LYS A 333 -18.53 -33.74 -2.67
CA LYS A 333 -19.66 -34.22 -3.46
C LYS A 333 -19.33 -34.34 -4.95
N PHE A 334 -18.56 -33.39 -5.50
CA PHE A 334 -18.01 -33.50 -6.86
C PHE A 334 -17.10 -34.73 -7.00
N LYS A 335 -16.14 -34.92 -6.09
CA LYS A 335 -15.21 -36.07 -6.11
C LYS A 335 -15.88 -37.43 -5.94
N GLU A 336 -17.04 -37.49 -5.28
CA GLU A 336 -17.84 -38.70 -5.08
C GLU A 336 -18.87 -38.93 -6.19
N SER A 337 -18.93 -38.04 -7.19
CA SER A 337 -19.87 -38.10 -8.30
C SER A 337 -19.18 -38.43 -9.62
N ASP A 338 -19.97 -38.68 -10.67
CA ASP A 338 -19.50 -38.91 -12.04
C ASP A 338 -19.31 -37.61 -12.84
N LEU A 339 -19.43 -36.44 -12.19
CA LEU A 339 -19.25 -35.14 -12.84
C LEU A 339 -17.80 -34.93 -13.30
N THR A 340 -17.66 -34.29 -14.45
CA THR A 340 -16.36 -34.01 -15.09
C THR A 340 -15.99 -32.52 -15.06
N GLU A 341 -14.79 -32.16 -15.51
CA GLU A 341 -14.40 -30.75 -15.65
C GLU A 341 -15.28 -29.99 -16.66
N GLU A 342 -15.81 -30.66 -17.69
CA GLU A 342 -16.74 -30.05 -18.65
C GLU A 342 -18.03 -29.59 -17.97
N HIS A 343 -18.52 -30.36 -16.99
CA HIS A 343 -19.65 -29.93 -16.16
C HIS A 343 -19.29 -28.66 -15.39
N LEU A 344 -18.09 -28.57 -14.79
CA LEU A 344 -17.67 -27.37 -14.06
C LEU A 344 -17.49 -26.14 -14.98
N LYS A 345 -17.01 -26.34 -16.21
CA LYS A 345 -16.94 -25.29 -17.23
C LYS A 345 -18.36 -24.82 -17.60
N ALA A 346 -19.29 -25.76 -17.77
CA ALA A 346 -20.70 -25.46 -18.02
C ALA A 346 -21.35 -24.67 -16.87
N ILE A 347 -21.11 -25.05 -15.61
CA ILE A 347 -21.54 -24.30 -14.42
C ILE A 347 -21.08 -22.82 -14.49
N ARG A 348 -19.82 -22.58 -14.89
CA ARG A 348 -19.26 -21.23 -15.00
C ARG A 348 -19.87 -20.44 -16.16
N ALA A 349 -20.10 -21.09 -17.30
CA ALA A 349 -20.70 -20.46 -18.47
C ALA A 349 -22.14 -20.01 -18.18
N VAL A 350 -22.93 -20.85 -17.50
CA VAL A 350 -24.32 -20.56 -17.14
C VAL A 350 -24.41 -19.54 -15.99
N GLY A 351 -23.62 -19.69 -14.93
CA GLY A 351 -23.59 -18.76 -13.79
C GLY A 351 -24.75 -18.94 -12.78
N ILE A 352 -25.07 -17.88 -12.00
CA ILE A 352 -26.05 -17.93 -10.89
C ILE A 352 -27.51 -17.77 -11.33
N SER A 353 -27.77 -17.23 -12.52
CA SER A 353 -29.12 -16.99 -13.06
C SER A 353 -29.51 -18.02 -14.12
N ASP A 354 -30.78 -18.46 -14.12
CA ASP A 354 -31.38 -19.28 -15.19
C ASP A 354 -31.45 -18.54 -16.55
N ALA A 355 -31.05 -17.26 -16.59
CA ALA A 355 -30.75 -16.51 -17.80
C ALA A 355 -29.23 -16.31 -17.86
N GLY A 356 -28.52 -17.27 -18.43
CA GLY A 356 -27.06 -17.31 -18.40
C GLY A 356 -26.42 -16.15 -19.15
N LYS A 357 -25.16 -15.86 -18.77
CA LYS A 357 -24.20 -15.07 -19.56
C LYS A 357 -23.84 -15.72 -20.91
N ALA A 358 -24.48 -16.83 -21.28
CA ALA A 358 -24.37 -17.48 -22.58
C ALA A 358 -24.68 -16.56 -23.77
N LYS A 359 -25.37 -15.43 -23.58
CA LYS A 359 -25.63 -14.48 -24.68
C LYS A 359 -24.43 -13.63 -25.13
N GLU A 360 -23.35 -13.54 -24.36
CA GLU A 360 -22.23 -12.63 -24.69
C GLU A 360 -20.94 -13.33 -25.12
N ILE A 361 -20.92 -14.66 -25.26
CA ILE A 361 -19.76 -15.37 -25.81
C ILE A 361 -20.18 -16.12 -27.09
N GLN A 362 -19.88 -15.45 -28.21
CA GLN A 362 -19.75 -15.94 -29.58
C GLN A 362 -21.00 -16.07 -30.47
N GLU A 363 -20.91 -15.39 -31.61
CA GLU A 363 -21.59 -15.74 -32.84
C GLU A 363 -21.11 -17.13 -33.33
N GLU A 364 -22.02 -17.86 -33.98
CA GLU A 364 -21.87 -19.13 -34.71
C GLU A 364 -22.26 -20.43 -33.97
N THR A 365 -23.43 -20.94 -34.38
CA THR A 365 -24.03 -22.28 -34.12
C THR A 365 -24.57 -22.55 -32.71
N GLY A 366 -25.89 -22.40 -32.53
CA GLY A 366 -26.62 -22.65 -31.28
C GLY A 366 -26.68 -24.10 -30.79
N THR A 367 -25.84 -25.00 -31.32
CA THR A 367 -25.74 -26.39 -30.85
C THR A 367 -24.92 -26.51 -29.57
N ASN A 368 -23.93 -25.62 -29.38
CA ASN A 368 -23.05 -25.64 -28.20
C ASN A 368 -23.78 -25.15 -26.93
N ASP A 369 -24.77 -24.27 -27.07
CA ASP A 369 -25.51 -23.70 -25.93
C ASP A 369 -26.39 -24.76 -25.25
N ASP A 370 -27.05 -25.61 -26.03
CA ASP A 370 -27.91 -26.68 -25.51
C ASP A 370 -27.08 -27.74 -24.76
N GLU A 371 -25.93 -28.14 -25.31
CA GLU A 371 -25.01 -29.09 -24.65
C GLU A 371 -24.40 -28.52 -23.35
N ILE A 372 -24.01 -27.23 -23.35
CA ILE A 372 -23.55 -26.55 -22.14
C ILE A 372 -24.67 -26.48 -21.09
N GLN A 373 -25.91 -26.22 -21.51
CA GLN A 373 -27.06 -26.16 -20.61
C GLN A 373 -27.39 -27.54 -20.02
N GLU A 374 -27.36 -28.60 -20.82
CA GLU A 374 -27.55 -29.99 -20.36
C GLU A 374 -26.50 -30.37 -19.31
N LEU A 375 -25.21 -30.13 -19.58
CA LEU A 375 -24.12 -30.40 -18.63
C LEU A 375 -24.25 -29.61 -17.32
N ALA A 376 -24.71 -28.36 -17.39
CA ALA A 376 -24.96 -27.55 -16.21
C ALA A 376 -26.16 -28.08 -15.40
N ASP A 377 -27.23 -28.52 -16.07
CA ASP A 377 -28.42 -29.08 -15.42
C ASP A 377 -28.10 -30.43 -14.75
N GLU A 378 -27.36 -31.32 -15.42
CA GLU A 378 -26.83 -32.56 -14.81
C GLU A 378 -26.01 -32.25 -13.54
N ALA A 379 -25.12 -31.26 -13.62
CA ALA A 379 -24.35 -30.82 -12.47
C ALA A 379 -25.23 -30.24 -11.36
N LYS A 380 -26.32 -29.53 -11.69
CA LYS A 380 -27.27 -28.95 -10.73
C LYS A 380 -28.10 -30.02 -10.04
N GLU A 381 -28.49 -31.08 -10.74
CA GLU A 381 -29.16 -32.25 -10.15
C GLU A 381 -28.25 -32.96 -9.15
N VAL A 382 -26.99 -33.19 -9.51
CA VAL A 382 -26.03 -33.86 -8.64
C VAL A 382 -25.64 -32.96 -7.48
N LEU A 383 -25.17 -31.73 -7.72
CA LEU A 383 -24.61 -30.82 -6.70
C LEU A 383 -25.68 -30.13 -5.85
N GLY A 384 -26.89 -29.94 -6.37
CA GLY A 384 -27.96 -29.20 -5.71
C GLY A 384 -27.52 -27.79 -5.31
N GLY A 385 -27.75 -27.41 -4.06
CA GLY A 385 -27.37 -26.09 -3.54
C GLY A 385 -25.86 -25.79 -3.56
N TYR A 386 -25.00 -26.82 -3.71
CA TYR A 386 -23.55 -26.65 -3.81
C TYR A 386 -23.06 -26.22 -5.20
N PHE A 387 -23.92 -26.27 -6.22
CA PHE A 387 -23.64 -25.80 -7.58
C PHE A 387 -23.01 -24.41 -7.59
N ARG A 388 -23.53 -23.50 -6.76
CA ARG A 388 -23.05 -22.12 -6.67
C ARG A 388 -21.59 -21.99 -6.26
N GLU A 389 -21.05 -22.94 -5.51
CA GLU A 389 -19.65 -22.86 -5.08
C GLU A 389 -18.69 -22.96 -6.29
N PHE A 390 -19.07 -23.63 -7.37
CA PHE A 390 -18.27 -23.77 -8.59
C PHE A 390 -18.47 -22.64 -9.60
N THR A 391 -19.41 -21.71 -9.35
CA THR A 391 -19.65 -20.56 -10.25
C THR A 391 -18.55 -19.51 -10.18
N PHE A 392 -17.91 -19.35 -9.00
CA PHE A 392 -16.84 -18.38 -8.79
C PHE A 392 -15.66 -19.00 -8.03
N PRO A 393 -14.85 -19.84 -8.70
CA PRO A 393 -13.59 -20.29 -8.11
C PRO A 393 -12.70 -19.09 -7.77
N LEU A 394 -11.92 -19.26 -6.70
CA LEU A 394 -10.95 -18.28 -6.25
C LEU A 394 -9.88 -18.08 -7.32
N PRO A 395 -9.61 -16.84 -7.74
CA PRO A 395 -8.51 -16.58 -8.65
C PRO A 395 -7.17 -16.83 -7.95
N THR A 396 -6.19 -17.26 -8.74
CA THR A 396 -4.79 -17.42 -8.33
C THR A 396 -3.87 -16.75 -9.32
N THR A 397 -2.76 -16.21 -8.83
CA THR A 397 -1.63 -15.82 -9.68
C THR A 397 -1.03 -17.08 -10.28
N VAL A 398 -0.79 -17.06 -11.59
CA VAL A 398 -0.07 -18.14 -12.30
C VAL A 398 1.25 -17.68 -12.90
N GLY A 399 1.44 -16.37 -13.02
CA GLY A 399 2.63 -15.77 -13.59
C GLY A 399 2.51 -14.27 -13.70
N TRP A 400 3.45 -13.70 -14.44
CA TRP A 400 3.54 -12.30 -14.79
C TRP A 400 3.81 -12.20 -16.29
N SER A 401 2.94 -11.51 -17.01
CA SER A 401 3.17 -11.18 -18.42
C SER A 401 4.19 -10.05 -18.51
N GLY A 402 4.90 -10.00 -19.64
CA GLY A 402 5.82 -8.91 -19.96
C GLY A 402 5.86 -8.71 -21.48
N CYS A 403 6.98 -8.22 -21.98
CA CYS A 403 7.22 -8.10 -23.42
C CYS A 403 8.16 -9.19 -23.93
N GLU A 404 8.29 -9.28 -25.25
CA GLU A 404 9.22 -10.23 -25.92
C GLU A 404 10.66 -9.71 -25.99
N CYS A 405 11.00 -8.59 -25.33
CA CYS A 405 12.36 -8.09 -25.35
C CYS A 405 13.30 -9.02 -24.57
N GLU A 406 14.41 -9.40 -25.19
CA GLU A 406 15.47 -10.19 -24.57
C GLU A 406 16.39 -9.30 -23.70
N VAL A 407 15.81 -8.65 -22.70
CA VAL A 407 16.54 -7.85 -21.70
C VAL A 407 16.01 -8.17 -20.31
N ASP A 408 16.89 -8.12 -19.32
CA ASP A 408 16.48 -8.33 -17.94
C ASP A 408 15.58 -7.15 -17.49
N PRO A 409 14.43 -7.43 -16.85
CA PRO A 409 13.54 -6.38 -16.36
C PRO A 409 14.18 -5.63 -15.18
N GLN A 410 13.72 -4.41 -14.96
CA GLN A 410 14.11 -3.58 -13.82
C GLN A 410 12.91 -3.33 -12.91
N PRO A 411 13.11 -3.01 -11.62
CA PRO A 411 12.02 -2.61 -10.75
C PRO A 411 11.29 -1.37 -11.28
N GLY A 412 9.99 -1.26 -11.03
CA GLY A 412 9.26 -0.02 -11.34
C GLY A 412 9.85 1.19 -10.60
N MET A 413 9.64 2.38 -11.16
CA MET A 413 10.11 3.66 -10.63
C MET A 413 8.97 4.42 -9.93
N VAL A 414 9.19 4.79 -8.67
CA VAL A 414 8.30 5.66 -7.89
C VAL A 414 8.90 7.04 -7.77
N PHE A 415 8.11 8.08 -8.06
CA PHE A 415 8.54 9.47 -8.00
C PHE A 415 7.74 10.27 -6.95
N ASP A 416 8.42 11.15 -6.20
CA ASP A 416 7.78 12.12 -5.30
C ASP A 416 8.30 13.55 -5.57
N PRO A 417 7.55 14.38 -6.32
CA PRO A 417 7.93 15.76 -6.61
C PRO A 417 8.03 16.66 -5.37
N PHE A 418 7.39 16.30 -4.26
CA PHE A 418 7.42 17.06 -3.00
C PHE A 418 7.83 16.15 -1.85
N SER A 419 9.06 15.62 -1.95
CA SER A 419 9.53 14.51 -1.12
C SER A 419 9.53 14.80 0.38
N GLY A 420 9.77 16.04 0.80
CA GLY A 420 9.87 16.43 2.21
C GLY A 420 10.86 15.55 2.97
N SER A 421 10.37 14.82 3.97
CA SER A 421 11.17 13.86 4.74
C SER A 421 11.44 12.52 4.03
N GLY A 422 10.98 12.38 2.78
CA GLY A 422 11.17 11.19 1.95
C GLY A 422 10.30 9.99 2.34
N THR A 423 9.06 10.20 2.81
CA THR A 423 8.17 9.07 3.17
C THR A 423 7.92 8.16 1.97
N THR A 424 7.56 8.73 0.82
CA THR A 424 7.38 7.98 -0.44
C THR A 424 8.65 7.27 -0.84
N ILE A 425 9.76 8.01 -0.88
CA ILE A 425 11.07 7.52 -1.33
C ILE A 425 11.53 6.33 -0.51
N ASN A 426 11.54 6.47 0.82
CA ASN A 426 11.97 5.42 1.73
C ASN A 426 11.03 4.21 1.70
N THR A 427 9.72 4.42 1.58
CA THR A 427 8.75 3.31 1.54
C THR A 427 8.88 2.50 0.26
N ALA A 428 8.94 3.17 -0.91
CA ALA A 428 9.09 2.52 -2.20
C ALA A 428 10.42 1.75 -2.30
N TYR A 429 11.53 2.38 -1.89
CA TYR A 429 12.83 1.73 -1.89
C TYR A 429 12.86 0.50 -0.98
N SER A 430 12.29 0.60 0.22
CA SER A 430 12.22 -0.54 1.15
C SER A 430 11.42 -1.72 0.60
N LEU A 431 10.45 -1.48 -0.28
CA LEU A 431 9.69 -2.52 -0.96
C LEU A 431 10.44 -3.20 -2.11
N GLY A 432 11.49 -2.59 -2.65
CA GLY A 432 12.22 -3.17 -3.79
C GLY A 432 12.31 -2.25 -5.00
N TYR A 433 11.55 -1.16 -5.04
CA TYR A 433 11.40 -0.29 -6.21
C TYR A 433 12.51 0.75 -6.32
N GLN A 434 12.70 1.25 -7.54
CA GLN A 434 13.49 2.46 -7.75
C GLN A 434 12.70 3.64 -7.17
N ALA A 435 13.39 4.60 -6.56
CA ALA A 435 12.76 5.74 -5.92
C ALA A 435 13.50 7.03 -6.25
N TRP A 436 12.80 8.01 -6.82
CA TRP A 436 13.36 9.32 -7.13
C TRP A 436 12.45 10.41 -6.59
N GLY A 437 13.00 11.57 -6.25
CA GLY A 437 12.19 12.65 -5.73
C GLY A 437 12.82 14.01 -5.95
N THR A 438 12.04 15.04 -5.65
CA THR A 438 12.56 16.40 -5.58
C THR A 438 12.08 17.09 -4.32
N ASP A 439 12.86 18.06 -3.84
CA ASP A 439 12.41 19.02 -2.84
C ASP A 439 13.15 20.36 -3.00
N LEU A 440 12.52 21.45 -2.57
CA LEU A 440 13.19 22.77 -2.51
C LEU A 440 14.31 22.78 -1.46
N ASP A 441 14.15 21.96 -0.41
CA ASP A 441 15.09 21.77 0.68
C ASP A 441 15.35 20.29 0.97
N ARG A 442 16.48 19.79 0.45
CA ARG A 442 16.97 18.43 0.67
C ARG A 442 17.36 18.14 2.12
N SER A 443 17.52 19.13 3.00
CA SER A 443 18.01 18.90 4.37
C SER A 443 17.06 18.05 5.23
N ASN A 444 15.81 17.92 4.80
CA ASN A 444 14.81 17.10 5.47
C ASN A 444 14.86 15.62 5.07
N PHE A 445 15.60 15.28 4.01
CA PHE A 445 15.71 13.92 3.50
C PHE A 445 16.92 13.19 4.07
N GLU A 446 16.66 12.08 4.73
CA GLU A 446 17.66 11.08 5.08
C GLU A 446 17.26 9.74 4.44
N PRO A 447 18.07 9.18 3.53
CA PRO A 447 17.78 7.88 2.93
C PRO A 447 17.91 6.79 4.00
N LYS A 448 16.83 6.06 4.23
CA LYS A 448 16.76 4.95 5.18
C LYS A 448 17.11 3.65 4.47
N LEU A 449 18.41 3.43 4.26
CA LEU A 449 18.93 2.29 3.50
C LEU A 449 18.75 0.94 4.23
N ASP A 450 18.66 0.94 5.57
CA ASP A 450 18.79 -0.29 6.37
C ASP A 450 17.59 -0.64 7.30
N ASN A 451 16.46 0.08 7.27
CA ASN A 451 15.55 0.11 8.45
C ASN A 451 14.13 -0.48 8.29
N PHE A 452 13.83 -1.25 7.24
CA PHE A 452 12.47 -1.81 7.07
C PHE A 452 12.42 -3.30 6.71
N MET A 453 13.50 -4.05 6.98
CA MET A 453 13.54 -5.49 6.78
C MET A 453 13.00 -6.34 7.94
N ASP A 454 12.55 -5.71 9.05
CA ASP A 454 11.94 -6.41 10.19
C ASP A 454 10.48 -6.00 10.46
#